data_AF-A0A521L9U7-F1
#
_entry.id   AF-A0A521L9U7-F1
#
_cell.length_a   1.000
_cell.length_b   1.000
_cell.length_c   1.000
_cell.angle_alpha   90.00
_cell.angle_beta   90.00
_cell.angle_gamma   90.00
#
_symmetry.space_group_name_H-M   'P 1'
#
loop_
_entity.id
_entity.type
_entity.pdbx_description
1 polymer ?
#
loop_
_entity_poly.entity_id
_entity_poly.type
_entity_poly.pdbx_seq_one_letter_code
_entity_poly.pdbx_strand_id
1 'polypeptide(L)' 'ASRGYPSIGCSPCTSSVAAGEDPRAGRWRGFEKTECGIHRPSHRSVHP' A
#
# COMPACT_ATOMS: atom_id res chain seq x y z
N ALA A 1 5.79 17.94 -7.86
CA ALA A 1 6.37 17.04 -6.85
C ALA A 1 5.24 16.31 -6.12
N SER A 2 5.29 14.98 -6.03
CA SER A 2 4.41 14.20 -5.13
C SER A 2 4.62 14.73 -3.70
N ARG A 3 3.53 15.06 -2.97
CA ARG A 3 3.55 15.67 -1.62
C ARG A 3 4.09 14.74 -0.51
N GLY A 4 5.04 13.86 -0.82
CA GLY A 4 5.53 12.82 0.09
C GLY A 4 4.66 11.56 0.14
N TYR A 5 3.73 11.36 -0.81
CA TYR A 5 2.84 10.18 -0.87
C TYR A 5 3.12 9.30 -2.10
N PRO A 6 4.17 8.46 -2.07
CA PRO A 6 4.48 7.58 -3.18
C PRO A 6 3.53 6.36 -3.30
N SER A 7 2.70 6.08 -2.29
CA SER A 7 1.71 4.99 -2.33
C SER A 7 0.35 5.47 -1.78
N ILE A 8 -0.62 5.70 -2.66
CA ILE A 8 -1.94 6.30 -2.33
C ILE A 8 -3.06 5.28 -2.46
N GLY A 9 -3.97 5.21 -1.49
CA GLY A 9 -5.07 4.24 -1.40
C GLY A 9 -6.14 4.74 -0.46
N CYS A 10 -6.68 3.92 0.46
CA CYS A 10 -7.68 4.39 1.42
C CYS A 10 -7.13 5.58 2.24
N SER A 11 -7.91 6.66 2.35
CA SER A 11 -7.53 7.87 3.08
C SER A 11 -7.02 7.61 4.51
N PRO A 12 -7.65 6.76 5.35
CA PRO A 12 -7.16 6.53 6.71
C PRO A 12 -5.90 5.66 6.79
N CYS A 13 -5.55 4.96 5.71
CA CYS A 13 -4.43 4.01 5.66
C CYS A 13 -3.30 4.52 4.76
N THR A 14 -3.23 5.83 4.51
CA THR A 14 -2.22 6.46 3.66
C THR A 14 -1.56 7.59 4.44
N SER A 15 -0.26 7.48 4.66
CA SER A 15 0.57 8.52 5.28
C SER A 15 1.76 8.88 4.40
N SER A 16 2.35 10.05 4.63
CA SER A 16 3.55 10.47 3.91
C SER A 16 4.77 9.65 4.34
N VAL A 17 5.72 9.46 3.43
CA VAL A 17 7.00 8.80 3.71
C VAL A 17 8.13 9.83 3.76
N ALA A 18 9.13 9.57 4.58
CA ALA A 18 10.36 10.36 4.64
C ALA A 18 11.32 9.98 3.51
N ALA A 19 12.32 10.83 3.26
CA ALA A 19 13.38 10.53 2.30
C ALA A 19 14.20 9.31 2.78
N GLY A 20 14.35 8.32 1.90
CA GLY A 20 15.07 7.07 2.20
C GLY A 20 14.20 5.95 2.78
N GLU A 21 12.93 6.21 3.10
CA GLU A 21 11.98 5.16 3.48
C GLU A 21 11.45 4.40 2.27
N ASP A 22 10.96 3.18 2.52
CA ASP A 22 10.23 2.39 1.53
C ASP A 22 9.05 3.22 0.97
N PRO A 23 8.90 3.34 -0.36
CA PRO A 23 7.82 4.13 -0.98
C PRO A 23 6.39 3.70 -0.57
N ARG A 24 6.22 2.49 -0.06
CA ARG A 24 4.95 1.98 0.46
C ARG A 24 4.88 2.00 2.00
N ALA A 25 5.91 2.45 2.71
CA ALA A 25 5.94 2.52 4.19
C ALA A 25 4.72 3.24 4.77
N GLY A 26 4.22 4.26 4.06
CA GLY A 26 3.04 5.03 4.48
C GLY A 26 1.74 4.23 4.63
N ARG A 27 1.68 2.99 4.12
CA ARG A 27 0.55 2.06 4.24
C ARG A 27 0.49 1.28 5.54
N TRP A 28 1.66 1.00 6.12
CA TRP A 28 1.83 0.05 7.21
C TRP A 28 2.52 0.70 8.42
N ARG A 29 2.35 2.01 8.61
CA ARG A 29 2.84 2.70 9.81
C ARG A 29 2.16 2.10 11.04
N GLY A 30 2.93 1.42 11.89
CA GLY A 30 2.43 0.77 13.10
C GLY A 30 1.74 -0.58 12.88
N PHE A 31 1.83 -1.15 11.67
CA PHE A 31 1.29 -2.47 11.34
C PHE A 31 2.36 -3.31 10.63
N GLU A 32 2.21 -4.63 10.67
CA GLU A 32 3.03 -5.51 9.84
C GLU A 32 2.71 -5.31 8.36
N LYS A 33 3.71 -5.50 7.49
CA LYS A 33 3.56 -5.41 6.02
C LYS A 33 2.70 -6.57 5.51
N THR A 34 1.38 -6.42 5.60
CA THR A 34 0.41 -7.36 5.05
C THR A 34 -0.12 -6.83 3.74
N GLU A 35 -0.04 -7.65 2.69
CA GLU A 35 -0.49 -7.24 1.37
C GLU A 35 -2.03 -7.20 1.31
N CYS A 36 -2.57 -6.23 0.58
CA CYS A 36 -4.02 -6.05 0.53
C CYS A 36 -4.69 -7.14 -0.31
N GLY A 37 -5.97 -7.46 0.00
CA GLY A 37 -6.70 -8.61 -0.57
C GLY A 37 -6.92 -8.60 -2.09
N ILE A 38 -6.50 -7.53 -2.78
CA ILE A 38 -6.43 -7.46 -4.25
C ILE A 38 -5.19 -8.20 -4.80
N HIS A 39 -4.14 -8.35 -4.01
CA HIS A 39 -2.94 -9.10 -4.39
C HIS A 39 -3.18 -10.56 -4.06
N ARG A 40 -3.85 -11.25 -4.98
CA ARG A 40 -3.95 -12.71 -4.94
C ARG A 40 -2.78 -13.28 -5.72
N PRO A 41 -2.10 -14.33 -5.22
CA PRO A 41 -1.13 -15.06 -6.02
C PRO A 41 -1.86 -15.63 -7.24
N SER A 42 -1.60 -15.01 -8.39
CA SER A 42 -2.10 -15.36 -9.72
C SER A 42 -3.53 -15.91 -9.80
N HIS A 43 -4.49 -15.00 -9.98
CA HIS A 43 -5.70 -15.20 -10.79
C HIS A 43 -6.49 -16.50 -10.54
N ARG A 44 -7.42 -16.47 -9.59
CA ARG A 44 -8.62 -17.33 -9.69
C ARG A 44 -9.84 -16.45 -9.95
N SER A 45 -9.92 -15.92 -11.17
CA SER A 45 -11.19 -15.50 -11.75
C SER A 45 -11.98 -16.78 -12.04
N VAL A 46 -12.64 -17.36 -11.02
CA VAL A 46 -13.76 -18.27 -11.30
C VAL A 46 -14.95 -17.35 -11.55
N HIS A 47 -15.17 -17.03 -12.81
CA HIS A 47 -16.52 -16.78 -13.29
C HIS A 47 -17.10 -18.16 -13.63
N PRO A 48 -18.28 -18.55 -13.12
CA PRO A 48 -19.12 -19.41 -13.93
C PRO A 48 -19.53 -18.70 -15.22
#